data_AF-A0A521F7N6-F1
#
_entry.id   AF-A0A521F7N6-F1
#
_cell.length_a   1.000
_cell.length_b   1.000
_cell.length_c   1.000
_cell.angle_alpha   90.00
_cell.angle_beta   90.00
_cell.angle_gamma   90.00
#
_symmetry.space_group_name_H-M   'P 1'
#
loop_
_entity.id
_entity.type
_entity.pdbx_description
1 polymer ?
#
loop_
_entity_poly.entity_id
_entity_poly.type
_entity_poly.pdbx_seq_one_letter_code
_entity_poly.pdbx_strand_id
1 'polypeptide(L)'
;MVHFTIELIIGFVGIFLIVKILGKTQISQITPFFFISALVLGELLGNAVYEKDVGLLNILYALGLWGFMMIIVEKISDRYLKTRKFLEGSPSIIVRNGIPDRKEMKKTN
;
A
#
# COMPACT_ATOMS: atom_id res chain seq x y z
N MET A 1 -29.10 9.76 -1.98
CA MET A 1 -28.34 10.23 -3.16
C MET A 1 -27.24 11.20 -2.74
N VAL A 2 -27.55 12.42 -2.27
CA VAL A 2 -26.53 13.43 -1.89
C VAL A 2 -25.54 12.93 -0.81
N HIS A 3 -26.04 12.26 0.23
CA HIS A 3 -25.19 11.74 1.31
C HIS A 3 -24.14 10.73 0.80
N PHE A 4 -24.60 9.76 -0.01
CA PHE A 4 -23.77 8.76 -0.67
C PHE A 4 -22.71 9.39 -1.59
N THR A 5 -23.09 10.43 -2.35
CA THR A 5 -22.13 11.16 -3.20
C THR A 5 -21.01 11.81 -2.37
N ILE A 6 -21.35 12.40 -1.22
CA ILE A 6 -20.37 13.01 -0.31
C ILE A 6 -19.42 11.96 0.28
N GLU A 7 -19.97 10.83 0.73
CA GLU A 7 -19.18 9.72 1.29
C GLU A 7 -18.22 9.13 0.27
N LEU A 8 -18.67 8.95 -0.98
CA LEU A 8 -17.83 8.45 -2.06
C LEU A 8 -16.70 9.42 -2.42
N ILE A 9 -16.99 10.73 -2.50
CA ILE A 9 -15.97 11.76 -2.77
C ILE A 9 -14.95 11.83 -1.63
N ILE A 10 -15.40 11.83 -0.37
CA ILE A 10 -14.51 11.88 0.78
C ILE A 10 -13.67 10.61 0.88
N GLY A 11 -14.27 9.45 0.63
CA GLY A 11 -13.56 8.17 0.56
C GLY A 11 -12.47 8.16 -0.49
N PHE A 12 -12.79 8.64 -1.70
CA PHE A 12 -11.83 8.79 -2.79
C PHE A 12 -10.67 9.71 -2.40
N VAL A 13 -10.96 10.88 -1.83
CA VAL A 13 -9.92 11.82 -1.36
C VAL A 13 -9.06 11.18 -0.25
N GLY A 14 -9.67 10.42 0.66
CA GLY A 14 -8.96 9.72 1.73
C GLY A 14 -7.98 8.68 1.19
N ILE A 15 -8.43 7.80 0.27
CA ILE A 15 -7.53 6.84 -0.40
C ILE A 15 -6.43 7.57 -1.16
N PHE A 16 -6.77 8.63 -1.91
CA PHE A 16 -5.79 9.40 -2.67
C PHE A 16 -4.70 9.98 -1.77
N LEU A 17 -5.05 10.53 -0.61
CA LEU A 17 -4.09 11.04 0.37
C LEU A 17 -3.18 9.92 0.90
N ILE A 18 -3.75 8.76 1.23
CA ILE A 18 -2.98 7.60 1.72
C ILE A 18 -1.97 7.13 0.67
N VAL A 19 -2.41 6.96 -0.58
CA VAL A 19 -1.53 6.56 -1.69
C VAL A 19 -0.44 7.61 -1.92
N LYS A 20 -0.79 8.90 -1.87
CA LYS A 20 0.17 9.99 -2.02
C LYS A 20 1.23 10.00 -0.91
N ILE A 21 0.85 9.71 0.33
CA ILE A 21 1.78 9.62 1.47
C ILE A 21 2.73 8.43 1.32
N LEU A 22 2.26 7.31 0.78
CA LEU A 22 3.06 6.09 0.58
C LEU A 22 4.09 6.23 -0.55
N GLY A 23 3.94 7.21 -1.45
CA GLY A 23 5.04 7.69 -2.31
C GLY A 23 5.53 6.73 -3.40
N LYS A 24 4.95 5.53 -3.57
CA LYS A 24 5.34 4.56 -4.61
C LYS A 24 4.69 4.91 -5.94
N THR A 25 5.30 5.85 -6.68
CA THR A 25 4.78 6.38 -7.93
C THR A 25 5.09 5.53 -9.18
N GLN A 26 6.05 4.60 -9.10
CA GLN A 26 6.41 3.73 -10.23
C GLN A 26 5.82 2.33 -10.07
N ILE A 27 5.07 1.87 -11.08
CA ILE A 27 4.46 0.52 -11.12
C ILE A 27 5.52 -0.58 -10.91
N SER A 28 6.74 -0.41 -11.41
CA SER A 28 7.83 -1.40 -11.25
C SER A 28 8.42 -1.45 -9.83
N GLN A 29 8.12 -0.47 -8.99
CA GLN A 29 8.63 -0.35 -7.62
C GLN A 29 7.51 -0.57 -6.58
N ILE A 30 6.30 -0.88 -7.04
CA ILE A 30 5.20 -1.27 -6.16
C ILE A 30 5.54 -2.63 -5.56
N THR A 31 5.58 -2.67 -4.22
CA THR A 31 5.81 -3.92 -3.50
C THR A 31 4.53 -4.75 -3.50
N PRO A 32 4.63 -6.10 -3.56
CA PRO A 32 3.45 -6.97 -3.52
C PRO A 32 2.55 -6.68 -2.32
N PHE A 33 3.15 -6.38 -1.16
CA PHE A 33 2.43 -5.97 0.04
C PHE A 33 1.60 -4.70 -0.18
N PHE A 34 2.17 -3.65 -0.78
CA PHE A 34 1.44 -2.41 -1.05
C PHE A 34 0.28 -2.65 -2.03
N PHE A 35 0.51 -3.46 -3.07
CA PHE A 35 -0.54 -3.81 -4.03
C PHE A 35 -1.74 -4.50 -3.37
N ILE A 36 -1.49 -5.55 -2.57
CA ILE A 36 -2.54 -6.27 -1.84
C ILE A 36 -3.23 -5.33 -0.85
N SER A 37 -2.47 -4.51 -0.13
CA SER A 37 -3.00 -3.60 0.88
C SER A 37 -3.87 -2.50 0.28
N ALA A 38 -3.54 -2.00 -0.92
CA ALA A 38 -4.34 -1.05 -1.66
C ALA A 38 -5.66 -1.66 -2.17
N LEU A 39 -5.63 -2.94 -2.59
CA LEU A 39 -6.84 -3.68 -2.97
C LEU A 39 -7.78 -3.83 -1.77
N VAL A 40 -7.26 -4.28 -0.62
CA VAL A 40 -8.04 -4.42 0.61
C VAL A 40 -8.60 -3.07 1.07
N LEU A 41 -7.82 -1.98 0.98
CA LEU A 41 -8.31 -0.63 1.28
C LEU A 41 -9.49 -0.22 0.39
N GLY A 42 -9.44 -0.56 -0.90
CA GLY A 42 -10.52 -0.31 -1.85
C GLY A 42 -11.78 -1.11 -1.53
N GLU A 43 -11.66 -2.40 -1.20
CA GLU A 43 -12.79 -3.22 -0.75
C GLU A 43 -13.41 -2.68 0.56
N LEU A 44 -12.56 -2.27 1.51
CA LEU A 44 -12.99 -1.71 2.78
C LEU A 44 -13.80 -0.43 2.56
N LEU A 45 -13.33 0.48 1.70
CA LEU A 45 -14.08 1.68 1.33
C LEU A 45 -15.40 1.32 0.63
N GLY A 46 -15.36 0.40 -0.34
CA GLY A 46 -16.56 -0.03 -1.06
C GLY A 46 -17.64 -0.52 -0.10
N ASN A 47 -17.29 -1.47 0.77
CA ASN A 47 -18.21 -1.99 1.78
C ASN A 47 -18.74 -0.90 2.71
N ALA A 48 -17.85 0.00 3.17
CA ALA A 48 -18.22 1.09 4.06
C ALA A 48 -19.17 2.13 3.41
N VAL A 49 -19.12 2.32 2.10
CA VAL A 49 -20.00 3.26 1.38
C VAL A 49 -21.35 2.63 0.99
N TYR A 50 -21.40 1.31 0.78
CA TYR A 50 -22.66 0.61 0.45
C TYR A 50 -23.53 0.26 1.66
N GLU A 51 -22.91 0.10 2.84
CA GLU A 51 -23.61 -0.23 4.08
C GLU A 51 -24.36 0.99 4.64
N LYS A 52 -25.69 0.91 4.76
CA LYS A 52 -26.55 2.06 5.12
C LYS A 52 -26.35 2.57 6.55
N ASP A 53 -25.82 1.73 7.43
CA ASP A 53 -25.57 2.07 8.83
C ASP A 53 -24.16 2.63 9.07
N VAL A 54 -23.32 2.66 8.03
CA VAL A 54 -21.94 3.16 8.10
C VAL A 54 -21.91 4.62 7.66
N GLY A 55 -21.78 5.53 8.62
CA GLY A 55 -21.65 6.96 8.32
C GLY A 55 -20.23 7.38 7.96
N LEU A 56 -20.11 8.62 7.45
CA LEU A 56 -18.85 9.28 7.08
C LEU A 56 -17.69 9.12 8.09
N LEU A 57 -17.97 9.21 9.39
CA LEU A 57 -16.94 9.07 10.43
C LEU A 57 -16.30 7.68 10.44
N ASN A 58 -17.09 6.65 10.18
CA ASN A 58 -16.59 5.27 10.13
C ASN A 58 -15.71 5.07 8.89
N ILE A 59 -16.07 5.66 7.75
CA ILE A 59 -15.25 5.66 6.54
C ILE A 59 -13.90 6.31 6.82
N LEU A 60 -13.90 7.52 7.39
CA LEU A 60 -12.66 8.23 7.73
C LEU A 60 -11.81 7.48 8.75
N TYR A 61 -12.44 6.89 9.77
CA TYR A 61 -11.74 6.08 10.76
C TYR A 61 -11.09 4.85 10.13
N ALA A 62 -11.83 4.12 9.29
CA ALA A 62 -11.33 2.92 8.65
C ALA A 62 -10.18 3.21 7.67
N LEU A 63 -10.35 4.22 6.81
CA LEU A 63 -9.29 4.69 5.92
C LEU A 63 -8.06 5.16 6.70
N GLY A 64 -8.26 5.96 7.75
CA GLY A 64 -7.19 6.49 8.59
C GLY A 64 -6.41 5.39 9.30
N LEU A 65 -7.12 4.44 9.93
CA LEU A 65 -6.51 3.32 10.65
C LEU A 65 -5.75 2.40 9.68
N TRP A 66 -6.37 2.01 8.56
CA TRP A 66 -5.72 1.14 7.57
C TRP A 66 -4.53 1.83 6.93
N GLY A 67 -4.67 3.10 6.53
CA GLY A 67 -3.59 3.92 6.02
C GLY A 67 -2.42 4.04 7.00
N PHE A 68 -2.73 4.26 8.28
CA PHE A 68 -1.73 4.30 9.34
C PHE A 68 -0.99 2.97 9.51
N MET A 69 -1.70 1.84 9.48
CA MET A 69 -1.08 0.50 9.51
C MET A 69 -0.17 0.27 8.31
N MET A 70 -0.60 0.63 7.10
CA MET A 70 0.24 0.53 5.90
C MET A 70 1.54 1.33 6.06
N ILE A 71 1.45 2.57 6.56
CA ILE A 71 2.62 3.43 6.78
C ILE A 71 3.57 2.82 7.84
N ILE A 72 3.03 2.21 8.91
CA ILE A 72 3.84 1.52 9.92
C ILE A 72 4.59 0.35 9.27
N VAL A 73 3.89 -0.52 8.54
CA VAL A 73 4.51 -1.69 7.92
C VAL A 73 5.56 -1.26 6.91
N GLU A 74 5.29 -0.24 6.10
CA GLU A 74 6.23 0.34 5.15
C GLU A 74 7.50 0.82 5.86
N LYS A 75 7.36 1.64 6.93
CA LYS A 75 8.52 2.13 7.71
C LYS A 75 9.32 1.00 8.38
N ILE A 76 8.66 -0.07 8.80
CA ILE A 76 9.33 -1.25 9.38
C ILE A 76 10.06 -2.04 8.27
N SER A 77 9.45 -2.19 7.09
CA SER A 77 10.06 -2.85 5.92
C SER A 77 11.33 -2.12 5.50
N ASP A 78 11.29 -0.78 5.46
CA ASP A 78 12.44 0.06 5.14
C ASP A 78 13.56 -0.05 6.17
N ARG A 79 13.23 -0.08 7.46
CA ARG A 79 14.23 -0.11 8.55
C ARG A 79 14.91 -1.49 8.68
N TYR A 80 14.21 -2.57 8.36
CA TYR A 80 14.70 -3.93 8.59
C TYR A 80 14.69 -4.76 7.31
N LEU A 81 15.89 -5.03 6.75
CA LEU A 81 16.07 -5.89 5.56
C LEU A 81 15.39 -7.26 5.67
N LYS A 82 15.22 -7.80 6.89
CA LYS A 82 14.56 -9.09 7.15
C LYS A 82 13.05 -9.04 6.92
N THR A 83 12.37 -7.98 7.34
CA THR A 83 10.93 -7.80 7.07
C THR A 83 10.69 -7.55 5.59
N ARG A 84 11.57 -6.79 4.95
CA ARG A 84 11.55 -6.62 3.49
C ARG A 84 11.63 -7.97 2.76
N LYS A 85 12.53 -8.85 3.20
CA LYS A 85 12.67 -10.21 2.64
C LYS A 85 11.41 -11.08 2.81
N PHE A 86 10.67 -10.90 3.91
CA PHE A 86 9.44 -11.65 4.21
C PHE A 86 8.22 -11.09 3.47
N LEU A 87 8.06 -9.76 3.43
CA LEU A 87 6.89 -9.08 2.89
C LEU A 87 6.98 -8.81 1.39
N GLU A 88 8.18 -8.54 0.88
CA GLU A 88 8.42 -8.13 -0.51
C GLU A 88 9.20 -9.17 -1.32
N GLY A 89 9.69 -10.23 -0.65
CA GLY A 89 10.58 -11.22 -1.24
C GLY A 89 12.05 -10.81 -1.17
N SER A 90 12.94 -11.69 -1.64
CA SER A 90 14.38 -11.42 -1.59
C SER A 90 14.77 -10.42 -2.67
N PRO A 91 15.43 -9.30 -2.33
CA PRO A 91 16.00 -8.43 -3.36
C PRO A 91 17.05 -9.21 -4.14
N SER A 92 17.02 -9.11 -5.47
CA SER A 92 18.11 -9.59 -6.32
C SER A 92 19.31 -8.68 -6.08
N ILE A 93 20.35 -9.22 -5.43
CA ILE A 93 21.57 -8.46 -5.14
C ILE A 93 22.45 -8.52 -6.38
N ILE A 94 22.42 -7.45 -7.17
CA ILE A 94 23.16 -7.36 -8.44
C ILE A 94 24.67 -7.16 -8.18
N VAL A 95 25.03 -6.52 -7.07
CA VAL A 95 26.43 -6.29 -6.67
C VAL A 95 26.59 -6.59 -5.19
N ARG A 96 27.47 -7.54 -4.85
CA ARG A 96 27.84 -7.85 -3.47
C ARG A 96 29.32 -7.53 -3.28
N ASN A 97 29.64 -6.60 -2.39
CA ASN A 97 31.02 -6.22 -2.05
C ASN A 97 31.88 -5.82 -3.28
N GLY A 98 31.31 -5.07 -4.22
CA GLY A 98 32.02 -4.61 -5.43
C GLY A 98 32.16 -5.66 -6.55
N ILE A 99 31.66 -6.88 -6.36
CA ILE A 99 31.67 -7.92 -7.38
C ILE A 99 30.25 -8.05 -7.98
N PRO A 100 30.09 -7.83 -9.30
CA PRO A 100 28.81 -8.05 -9.98
C PRO A 100 28.41 -9.53 -9.95
N ASP A 101 27.23 -9.83 -9.42
CA ASP A 101 26.68 -11.18 -9.41
C ASP A 101 26.06 -11.51 -10.78
N ARG A 102 26.88 -12.09 -11.65
CA ARG A 102 26.48 -12.48 -13.02
C ARG A 102 25.33 -13.48 -13.06
N LYS A 103 25.07 -14.24 -11.99
CA LYS A 103 23.95 -15.19 -11.93
C LYS A 103 22.63 -14.45 -11.76
N GLU A 104 22.60 -13.45 -10.89
CA GLU A 104 21.44 -12.59 -10.68
C GLU A 104 21.17 -11.72 -11.92
N MET A 105 22.20 -11.16 -12.55
CA MET A 105 22.06 -10.35 -13.79
C MET A 105 21.46 -11.11 -14.99
N LYS A 106 21.71 -12.43 -15.10
CA LYS A 106 21.11 -13.27 -16.15
C LYS A 106 19.66 -13.67 -15.87
N LYS A 107 19.22 -13.53 -14.62
CA LYS A 107 17.89 -13.93 -14.15
C LYS A 107 16.88 -12.77 -14.20
N THR A 108 17.38 -11.53 -14.31
CA THR A 108 16.61 -10.28 -14.38
C THR A 108 16.49 -9.73 -15.82
N ASN A 109 16.96 -10.47 -16.84
CA ASN A 109 16.58 -10.25 -18.25
C ASN A 109 15.50 -11.26 -18.64
#